data_AF-A0A8J3HTZ0-F1
#
_entry.id   AF-A0A8J3HTZ0-F1
#
_cell.length_a   1.000
_cell.length_b   1.000
_cell.length_c   1.000
_cell.angle_alpha   90.00
_cell.angle_beta   90.00
_cell.angle_gamma   90.00
#
_symmetry.space_group_name_H-M   'P 1'
#
loop_
_entity.id
_entity.type
_entity.pdbx_description
1 polymer ?
#
loop_
_entity_poly.entity_id
_entity_poly.type
_entity_poly.pdbx_seq_one_letter_code
_entity_poly.pdbx_strand_id
1 'polypeptide(L)' 'MGNTAKWVNANLDEQTGANIIAFYSGWGDGCYGSYFGYDEQEQPICLLTNFDVLNDEE' A
#
# COMPACT_ATOMS: atom_id res chain seq x y z
N MET A 1 5.83 -19.72 15.94
CA MET A 1 5.03 -18.51 16.20
C MET A 1 4.37 -18.14 14.88
N GLY A 2 3.05 -18.28 14.77
CA GLY A 2 2.34 -18.27 13.48
C GLY A 2 2.43 -16.93 12.76
N ASN A 3 2.97 -16.95 11.55
CA ASN A 3 3.10 -15.79 10.67
C ASN A 3 1.74 -15.50 10.01
N THR A 4 0.95 -14.63 10.63
CA THR A 4 -0.20 -13.99 9.97
C THR A 4 0.10 -12.52 9.78
N ALA A 5 1.16 -12.21 9.02
CA ALA A 5 1.26 -10.92 8.37
C ALA A 5 0.07 -10.82 7.39
N LYS A 6 -0.99 -10.13 7.82
CA LYS A 6 -2.16 -9.84 6.99
C LYS A 6 -2.13 -8.36 6.65
N TRP A 7 -2.58 -8.06 5.44
CA TRP A 7 -2.95 -6.71 5.06
C TRP A 7 -4.48 -6.62 4.98
N VAL A 8 -5.00 -5.41 5.03
CA VAL A 8 -6.42 -5.11 4.87
C VAL A 8 -6.59 -3.91 3.96
N ASN A 9 -7.60 -4.00 3.09
CA ASN A 9 -8.20 -2.86 2.40
C ASN A 9 -9.59 -2.67 2.98
N ALA A 10 -9.76 -1.65 3.81
CA ALA A 10 -11.04 -1.29 4.39
C ALA A 10 -11.65 -0.16 3.57
N ASN A 11 -12.73 -0.43 2.84
CA ASN A 11 -13.55 0.62 2.24
C ASN A 11 -14.27 1.37 3.37
N LEU A 12 -14.15 2.70 3.37
CA LEU A 12 -14.77 3.58 4.36
C LEU A 12 -16.04 4.23 3.84
N ASP A 13 -16.14 4.39 2.52
CA ASP A 13 -17.27 5.02 1.85
C ASP A 13 -17.41 4.43 0.44
N GLU A 14 -18.55 3.77 0.20
CA GLU A 14 -18.86 3.14 -1.08
C GLU A 14 -19.20 4.17 -2.17
N GLN A 15 -19.65 5.38 -1.80
CA GLN A 15 -20.01 6.41 -2.77
C GLN A 15 -18.77 7.06 -3.37
N THR A 16 -17.78 7.37 -2.52
CA THR A 16 -16.53 7.99 -2.96
C THR A 16 -15.45 6.97 -3.33
N GLY A 17 -15.60 5.72 -2.87
CA GLY A 17 -14.58 4.68 -3.01
C GLY A 17 -13.41 4.84 -2.04
N ALA A 18 -13.50 5.76 -1.07
CA ALA A 18 -12.43 6.02 -0.11
C ALA A 18 -12.12 4.76 0.72
N ASN A 19 -10.83 4.50 0.94
CA ASN A 19 -10.36 3.33 1.67
C ASN A 19 -9.14 3.60 2.55
N ILE A 20 -8.86 2.65 3.45
CA ILE A 20 -7.61 2.55 4.20
C ILE A 20 -6.93 1.23 3.85
N ILE A 21 -5.64 1.31 3.56
CA ILE A 21 -4.74 0.15 3.48
C ILE A 21 -3.92 0.07 4.77
N ALA A 22 -3.92 -1.09 5.41
CA ALA A 22 -3.00 -1.38 6.51
C ALA A 22 -2.31 -2.73 6.28
N PHE A 23 -1.04 -2.81 6.63
CA PHE A 23 -0.21 -3.99 6.45
C PHE A 23 0.80 -4.11 7.58
N TYR A 24 1.27 -5.33 7.82
CA TYR A 24 2.40 -5.55 8.71
C TYR A 24 3.70 -5.11 8.02
N SER A 25 4.53 -4.33 8.71
CA SER A 25 5.80 -3.83 8.16
C SER A 25 6.88 -4.90 8.03
N GLY A 26 6.70 -6.13 8.51
CA GLY A 26 7.75 -7.14 8.39
C GLY A 26 9.00 -6.77 9.21
N TRP A 27 10.17 -7.18 8.71
CA TRP A 27 11.48 -6.92 9.32
C TRP A 27 12.04 -5.58 8.79
N GLY A 28 12.34 -4.64 9.70
CA GLY A 28 12.85 -3.30 9.39
C GLY A 28 12.15 -2.20 10.20
N ASP A 29 12.43 -0.94 9.87
CA ASP A 29 11.88 0.23 10.58
C ASP A 29 10.48 0.64 10.10
N GLY A 30 9.94 -0.06 9.08
CA GLY A 30 8.61 0.23 8.52
C GLY A 30 8.53 1.51 7.67
N CYS A 31 9.68 2.03 7.23
CA CYS A 31 9.76 3.18 6.34
C CYS A 31 9.81 2.71 4.88
N TYR A 32 8.81 3.09 4.08
CA TYR A 32 8.68 2.71 2.67
C TYR A 32 8.41 3.93 1.78
N GLY A 33 8.97 3.93 0.57
CA GLY A 33 8.66 4.95 -0.43
C GLY A 33 7.19 4.89 -0.83
N SER A 34 6.49 6.03 -0.75
CA SER A 34 5.10 6.15 -1.16
C SER A 34 4.90 7.26 -2.18
N TYR A 35 4.06 7.01 -3.17
CA TYR A 35 3.90 7.84 -4.36
C TYR A 35 2.42 8.00 -4.69
N PHE A 36 2.00 9.23 -5.00
CA PHE A 36 0.67 9.49 -5.52
C PHE A 36 0.68 9.40 -7.05
N GLY A 37 -0.20 8.57 -7.60
CA GLY A 37 -0.48 8.53 -9.03
C GLY A 37 -1.51 9.61 -9.38
N TYR A 38 -1.29 10.28 -10.51
CA TYR A 38 -2.16 11.33 -11.02
C TYR A 38 -2.74 10.94 -12.38
N ASP A 39 -3.93 11.42 -12.68
CA ASP A 39 -4.53 11.34 -14.02
C ASP A 39 -4.01 12.44 -14.97
N GLU A 40 -4.55 12.49 -16.19
CA GLU A 40 -4.19 13.49 -17.21
C GLU A 40 -4.55 14.93 -16.80
N GLN A 41 -5.35 15.13 -15.76
CA GLN A 41 -5.75 16.43 -15.20
C GLN A 41 -5.03 16.75 -13.88
N GLU A 42 -3.94 16.03 -13.57
CA GLU A 42 -3.16 16.17 -12.34
C GLU A 42 -3.98 15.95 -11.06
N GLN A 43 -5.06 15.17 -11.14
CA GLN A 43 -5.84 14.78 -9.96
C GLN A 43 -5.32 13.44 -9.39
N PRO A 44 -5.20 13.32 -8.06
CA PRO A 44 -4.69 12.09 -7.45
C PRO A 44 -5.71 10.96 -7.59
N ILE A 45 -5.27 9.81 -8.07
CA ILE A 45 -6.13 8.63 -8.30
C ILE A 45 -5.72 7.41 -7.47
N CYS A 46 -4.47 7.35 -6.99
CA CYS A 46 -3.99 6.25 -6.16
C CYS A 46 -2.81 6.66 -5.28
N LEU A 47 -2.62 5.90 -4.19
CA LEU A 47 -1.41 5.90 -3.37
C LEU A 47 -0.74 4.54 -3.54
N LEU A 48 0.50 4.52 -4.00
CA LEU A 48 1.33 3.33 -4.15
C LEU A 48 2.44 3.36 -3.09
N THR A 49 2.57 2.29 -2.32
CA THR A 49 3.71 2.07 -1.43
C THR A 49 4.60 0.97 -2.01
N ASN A 50 5.86 1.29 -2.28
CA ASN A 50 6.87 0.33 -2.71
C ASN A 50 7.55 -0.30 -1.49
N PHE A 51 7.49 -1.63 -1.38
CA PHE A 51 8.05 -2.39 -0.27
C PHE A 51 9.52 -2.77 -0.47
N ASP A 52 10.14 -2.35 -1.58
CA ASP A 52 11.52 -2.69 -1.96
C ASP A 52 11.79 -4.20 -1.92
N VAL A 53 10.76 -4.99 -2.27
CA VAL A 53 10.87 -6.44 -2.34
C VAL A 53 11.71 -6.79 -3.57
N LEU A 54 12.93 -7.25 -3.32
CA LEU A 54 13.80 -7.84 -4.33
C LEU A 54 13.44 -9.33 -4.42
N ASN A 55 13.13 -9.81 -5.63
CA ASN A 55 13.03 -11.25 -5.87
C ASN A 55 14.45 -11.82 -6.06
N ASP A 56 14.72 -12.97 -5.45
CA ASP A 56 15.99 -13.71 -5.60
C ASP A 56 16.13 -14.45 -6.95
N GLU A 57 15.14 -14.32 -7.85
CA GLU A 57 15.18 -14.94 -9.17
C GLU A 57 15.87 -14.02 -10.20
N GLU A 58 17.12 -14.35 -10.52
CA GLU A 58 17.64 -14.26 -11.89
C GLU A 58 17.18 -15.47 -12.73
#